data_AF-A0A7G9RWV0-F1
#
_entry.id   AF-A0A7G9RWV0-F1
#
_cell.length_a   1.000
_cell.length_b   1.000
_cell.length_c   1.000
_cell.angle_alpha   90.00
_cell.angle_beta   90.00
_cell.angle_gamma   90.00
#
_symmetry.space_group_name_H-M   'P 1'
#
loop_
_entity.id
_entity.type
_entity.pdbx_description
1 polymer ?
#
loop_
_entity_poly.entity_id
_entity_poly.type
_entity_poly.pdbx_seq_one_letter_code
_entity_poly.pdbx_strand_id
1 'polypeptide(L)'
;MNKGYSVKDFAMNLKGNDVTSFINNQSHRFTERFGLSFSDTVQVTLRFEDAHDAQDFYNELRYNQTYALDYTVTTSRLNACELIVDGAETLYDYFGSREPNLLTVSRDLKLNFEIIYNQEYTGIEFTGMVHRGELLSRQCVVEVASVIPELSLGGLSKIAREASEFDDLLTRCYIVKGTPLL
;
A
#
# COMPACT_ATOMS: atom_id res chain seq x y z
N MET A 1 8.16 22.04 -8.80
CA MET A 1 7.88 20.58 -8.72
C MET A 1 9.15 19.90 -8.23
N ASN A 2 9.07 19.13 -7.15
CA ASN A 2 10.19 18.27 -6.73
C ASN A 2 10.34 17.14 -7.76
N LYS A 3 11.57 16.79 -8.13
CA LYS A 3 11.83 15.71 -9.08
C LYS A 3 11.37 14.38 -8.46
N GLY A 4 10.47 13.68 -9.14
CA GLY A 4 10.03 12.34 -8.76
C GLY A 4 11.00 11.27 -9.27
N TYR A 5 11.28 10.27 -8.45
CA TYR A 5 12.15 9.14 -8.76
C TYR A 5 11.34 7.85 -8.71
N SER A 6 11.65 6.86 -9.57
CA SER A 6 11.25 5.48 -9.27
C SER A 6 11.98 5.00 -8.02
N VAL A 7 11.46 3.98 -7.35
CA VAL A 7 12.15 3.38 -6.18
C VAL A 7 13.52 2.84 -6.57
N LYS A 8 13.63 2.25 -7.78
CA LYS A 8 14.90 1.78 -8.33
C LYS A 8 15.92 2.89 -8.53
N ASP A 9 15.54 3.98 -9.21
CA ASP A 9 16.43 5.12 -9.43
C ASP A 9 16.82 5.77 -8.10
N PHE A 10 15.89 5.83 -7.16
CA PHE A 10 16.12 6.37 -5.83
C PHE A 10 17.13 5.53 -5.03
N ALA A 11 16.96 4.20 -5.03
CA ALA A 11 17.88 3.26 -4.39
C ALA A 11 19.30 3.36 -4.99
N MET A 12 19.42 3.45 -6.31
CA MET A 12 20.71 3.63 -6.99
C MET A 12 21.38 4.95 -6.62
N ASN A 13 20.63 6.06 -6.53
CA ASN A 13 21.15 7.35 -6.11
C ASN A 13 21.72 7.33 -4.69
N LEU A 14 21.17 6.49 -3.81
CA LEU A 14 21.64 6.30 -2.43
C LEU A 14 22.71 5.19 -2.31
N LYS A 15 23.31 4.75 -3.42
CA LYS A 15 24.32 3.68 -3.49
C LYS A 15 23.83 2.32 -2.99
N GLY A 16 22.53 2.04 -3.14
CA GLY A 16 22.00 0.68 -2.98
C GLY A 16 22.46 -0.22 -4.13
N ASN A 17 22.81 -1.47 -3.81
CA ASN A 17 23.23 -2.46 -4.82
C ASN A 17 22.02 -3.01 -5.61
N ASP A 18 20.93 -3.30 -4.89
CA ASP A 18 19.67 -3.78 -5.43
C ASP A 18 18.49 -3.27 -4.57
N VAL A 19 17.29 -3.26 -5.14
CA VAL A 19 16.09 -2.68 -4.52
C VAL A 19 15.66 -3.45 -3.27
N THR A 20 15.71 -4.78 -3.31
CA THR A 20 15.30 -5.63 -2.19
C THR A 20 16.23 -5.43 -0.98
N SER A 21 17.55 -5.44 -1.18
CA SER A 21 18.52 -5.12 -0.14
C SER A 21 18.34 -3.68 0.37
N PHE A 22 18.06 -2.73 -0.52
CA PHE A 22 17.78 -1.35 -0.12
C PHE A 22 16.57 -1.27 0.82
N ILE A 23 15.44 -1.88 0.47
CA ILE A 23 14.22 -1.91 1.27
C ILE A 23 14.47 -2.53 2.65
N ASN A 24 15.12 -3.70 2.68
CA ASN A 24 15.44 -4.39 3.93
C ASN A 24 16.35 -3.54 4.83
N ASN A 25 17.35 -2.87 4.24
CA ASN A 25 18.23 -1.97 4.97
C ASN A 25 17.49 -0.74 5.52
N GLN A 26 16.56 -0.14 4.78
CA GLN A 26 15.78 1.01 5.29
C GLN A 26 14.83 0.58 6.41
N SER A 27 14.16 -0.57 6.27
CA SER A 27 13.31 -1.15 7.31
C SER A 27 14.10 -1.40 8.60
N HIS A 28 15.28 -2.03 8.50
CA HIS A 28 16.14 -2.26 9.67
C HIS A 28 16.59 -0.95 10.33
N ARG A 29 17.02 0.03 9.53
CA ARG A 29 17.45 1.35 10.04
C ARG A 29 16.33 2.10 10.74
N PHE A 30 15.10 2.01 10.22
CA PHE A 30 13.93 2.58 10.86
C PHE A 30 13.69 1.96 12.24
N THR A 31 13.65 0.63 12.32
CA THR A 31 13.45 -0.08 13.59
C THR A 31 14.56 0.22 14.60
N GLU A 32 15.81 0.20 14.17
CA GLU A 32 16.97 0.50 15.01
C GLU A 32 16.96 1.94 15.53
N ARG A 33 16.58 2.90 14.69
CA ARG A 33 16.61 4.33 15.05
C ARG A 33 15.42 4.78 15.89
N PHE A 34 14.22 4.26 15.61
CA PHE A 34 12.98 4.75 16.23
C PHE A 34 12.39 3.77 17.26
N GLY A 35 12.86 2.52 17.32
CA GLY A 35 12.28 1.50 18.20
C GLY A 35 10.83 1.15 17.86
N LEU A 36 10.43 1.42 16.61
CA LEU A 36 9.09 1.16 16.08
C LEU A 36 9.13 0.02 15.06
N SER A 37 8.06 -0.75 14.97
CA SER A 37 7.87 -1.78 13.96
C SER A 37 6.51 -1.60 13.29
N PHE A 38 6.46 -1.76 11.97
CA PHE A 38 5.19 -1.82 11.25
C PHE A 38 4.43 -3.09 11.63
N SER A 39 3.10 -3.06 11.54
CA SER A 39 2.27 -4.26 11.61
C SER A 39 2.76 -5.31 10.61
N ASP A 40 2.63 -6.58 10.95
CA ASP A 40 2.97 -7.68 10.04
C ASP A 40 2.12 -7.62 8.77
N THR A 41 0.88 -7.15 8.90
CA THR A 41 -0.07 -6.99 7.80
C THR A 41 -0.32 -5.53 7.46
N VAL A 42 -0.79 -5.31 6.23
CA VAL A 42 -1.16 -4.03 5.65
C VAL A 42 -2.67 -3.91 5.67
N GLN A 43 -3.15 -2.76 6.13
CA GLN A 43 -4.57 -2.43 6.12
C GLN A 43 -4.88 -1.42 5.01
N VAL A 44 -5.95 -1.64 4.28
CA VAL A 44 -6.44 -0.76 3.21
C VAL A 44 -7.90 -0.41 3.44
N THR A 45 -8.32 0.77 2.97
CA THR A 45 -9.72 1.17 2.91
C THR A 45 -10.21 1.00 1.49
N LEU A 46 -11.32 0.28 1.32
CA LEU A 46 -12.05 0.17 0.07
C LEU A 46 -13.26 1.09 0.13
N ARG A 47 -13.44 1.94 -0.87
CA ARG A 47 -14.60 2.83 -0.99
C ARG A 47 -15.39 2.48 -2.23
N PHE A 48 -16.66 2.16 -2.01
CA PHE A 48 -17.63 1.82 -3.04
C PHE A 48 -18.51 3.04 -3.36
N GLU A 49 -19.16 3.01 -4.52
CA GLU A 49 -20.16 4.03 -4.88
C GLU A 49 -21.46 3.82 -4.09
N ASP A 50 -21.86 2.56 -3.89
CA ASP A 50 -23.08 2.16 -3.19
C ASP A 50 -22.79 1.27 -1.98
N ALA A 51 -23.61 1.41 -0.93
CA ALA A 51 -23.48 0.62 0.30
C ALA A 51 -23.88 -0.85 0.11
N HIS A 52 -24.74 -1.15 -0.88
CA HIS A 52 -25.09 -2.51 -1.25
C HIS A 52 -23.88 -3.25 -1.82
N ASP A 53 -23.14 -2.62 -2.73
CA ASP A 53 -21.90 -3.16 -3.30
C ASP A 53 -20.86 -3.43 -2.20
N ALA A 54 -20.70 -2.49 -1.26
CA ALA A 54 -19.84 -2.67 -0.10
C ALA A 54 -20.29 -3.88 0.76
N GLN A 55 -21.60 -4.05 0.97
CA GLN A 55 -22.10 -5.18 1.74
C GLN A 55 -21.91 -6.53 1.04
N ASP A 56 -22.10 -6.57 -0.28
CA ASP A 56 -21.87 -7.77 -1.09
C ASP A 56 -20.40 -8.16 -1.08
N PHE A 57 -19.50 -7.19 -1.26
CA PHE A 57 -18.06 -7.41 -1.17
C PHE A 57 -17.64 -7.86 0.24
N TYR A 58 -18.21 -7.27 1.29
CA TYR A 58 -18.00 -7.69 2.68
C TYR A 58 -18.40 -9.15 2.88
N ASN A 59 -19.58 -9.55 2.39
CA ASN A 59 -20.08 -10.91 2.54
C ASN A 59 -19.16 -11.93 1.84
N GLU A 60 -18.69 -11.59 0.65
CA GLU A 60 -17.76 -12.44 -0.11
C GLU A 60 -16.44 -12.62 0.64
N LEU A 61 -15.81 -11.54 1.10
CA LEU A 61 -14.58 -11.63 1.89
C LEU A 61 -14.77 -12.34 3.23
N ARG A 62 -15.91 -12.17 3.89
CA ARG A 62 -16.14 -12.68 5.25
C ARG A 62 -16.55 -14.15 5.28
N TYR A 63 -17.32 -14.60 4.30
CA TYR A 63 -17.96 -15.93 4.34
C TYR A 63 -17.41 -16.91 3.32
N ASN A 64 -16.72 -16.45 2.27
CA ASN A 64 -15.96 -17.35 1.41
C ASN A 64 -14.69 -17.80 2.15
N GLN A 65 -14.58 -19.11 2.37
CA GLN A 65 -13.49 -19.71 3.14
C GLN A 65 -12.11 -19.41 2.54
N THR A 66 -12.00 -19.22 1.23
CA THR A 66 -10.71 -18.91 0.61
C THR A 66 -10.23 -17.52 1.01
N TYR A 67 -11.10 -16.50 0.93
CA TYR A 67 -10.74 -15.12 1.30
C TYR A 67 -10.67 -14.91 2.81
N ALA A 68 -11.55 -15.55 3.58
CA ALA A 68 -11.63 -15.36 5.03
C ALA A 68 -10.42 -15.90 5.81
N LEU A 69 -9.58 -16.74 5.19
CA LEU A 69 -8.31 -17.20 5.75
C LEU A 69 -7.22 -16.14 5.63
N ASP A 70 -7.23 -15.39 4.53
CA ASP A 70 -6.18 -14.42 4.19
C ASP A 70 -6.53 -13.00 4.63
N TYR A 71 -7.83 -12.68 4.72
CA TYR A 71 -8.29 -11.33 4.98
C TYR A 71 -9.28 -11.24 6.15
N THR A 72 -9.10 -10.19 6.95
CA THR A 72 -10.12 -9.69 7.87
C THR A 72 -10.74 -8.45 7.25
N VAL A 73 -12.07 -8.44 7.15
CA VAL A 73 -12.84 -7.28 6.67
C VAL A 73 -13.76 -6.75 7.77
N THR A 74 -13.84 -5.43 7.87
CA THR A 74 -14.75 -4.72 8.78
C THR A 74 -15.39 -3.54 8.07
N THR A 75 -16.56 -3.11 8.53
CA THR A 75 -17.23 -1.91 8.00
C THR A 75 -16.71 -0.65 8.69
N SER A 76 -16.63 0.45 7.95
CA SER A 76 -16.37 1.76 8.55
C SER A 76 -17.56 2.19 9.41
N ARG A 77 -17.28 2.73 10.61
CA ARG A 77 -18.32 3.25 11.51
C ARG A 77 -18.92 4.56 11.03
N LEU A 78 -18.22 5.25 10.11
CA LEU A 78 -18.57 6.60 9.66
C LEU A 78 -19.20 6.61 8.27
N ASN A 79 -18.94 5.59 7.45
CA ASN A 79 -19.36 5.54 6.07
C ASN A 79 -19.76 4.11 5.67
N ALA A 80 -21.03 3.90 5.31
CA ALA A 80 -21.55 2.60 4.92
C ALA A 80 -20.98 2.09 3.57
N CYS A 81 -20.41 2.99 2.76
CA CYS A 81 -19.76 2.63 1.51
C CYS A 81 -18.27 2.30 1.69
N GLU A 82 -17.75 2.27 2.91
CA GLU A 82 -16.35 1.99 3.18
C GLU A 82 -16.16 0.68 3.95
N LEU A 83 -15.23 -0.13 3.45
CA LEU A 83 -14.73 -1.32 4.12
C LEU A 83 -13.26 -1.13 4.47
N ILE A 84 -12.86 -1.70 5.60
CA ILE A 84 -11.46 -1.78 6.01
C ILE A 84 -11.06 -3.24 5.90
N VAL A 85 -10.04 -3.50 5.08
CA VAL A 85 -9.51 -4.85 4.81
C VAL A 85 -8.08 -4.91 5.32
N ASP A 86 -7.75 -5.97 6.06
CA ASP A 86 -6.44 -6.23 6.65
C ASP A 86 -6.06 -7.70 6.43
N GLY A 87 -4.77 -8.02 6.37
CA GLY A 87 -4.28 -9.40 6.30
C GLY A 87 -3.14 -9.64 5.31
N ALA A 88 -2.94 -8.75 4.34
CA ALA A 88 -1.89 -8.90 3.35
C ALA A 88 -0.51 -8.47 3.90
N GLU A 89 0.57 -9.15 3.55
CA GLU A 89 1.92 -8.78 4.04
C GLU A 89 2.41 -7.46 3.42
N THR A 90 2.08 -7.23 2.15
CA THR A 90 2.36 -5.99 1.42
C THR A 90 1.12 -5.45 0.72
N LEU A 91 1.09 -4.16 0.43
CA LEU A 91 0.03 -3.53 -0.36
C LEU A 91 -0.14 -4.22 -1.72
N TYR A 92 0.96 -4.61 -2.36
CA TYR A 92 0.92 -5.28 -3.65
C TYR A 92 0.18 -6.63 -3.63
N ASP A 93 0.21 -7.35 -2.51
CA ASP A 93 -0.45 -8.66 -2.36
C ASP A 93 -1.97 -8.59 -2.49
N TYR A 94 -2.58 -7.42 -2.28
CA TYR A 94 -4.00 -7.22 -2.54
C TYR A 94 -4.35 -7.27 -4.04
N PHE A 95 -3.36 -7.15 -4.93
CA PHE A 95 -3.56 -6.99 -6.36
C PHE A 95 -2.81 -7.99 -7.25
N GLY A 96 -1.64 -8.49 -6.83
CA GLY A 96 -0.67 -8.93 -7.85
C GLY A 96 0.32 -10.05 -7.55
N SER A 97 0.29 -10.72 -6.40
CA SER A 97 1.31 -11.74 -6.09
C SER A 97 0.78 -13.18 -6.17
N ARG A 98 -0.49 -13.37 -5.80
CA ARG A 98 -1.19 -14.66 -5.73
C ARG A 98 -2.68 -14.41 -5.98
N GLU A 99 -3.33 -15.33 -6.68
CA GLU A 99 -4.79 -15.40 -6.74
C GLU A 99 -5.28 -16.52 -5.79
N PRO A 100 -6.46 -16.36 -5.17
CA PRO A 100 -7.38 -15.25 -5.37
C PRO A 100 -7.05 -14.03 -4.47
N ASN A 101 -7.36 -12.82 -4.95
CA ASN A 101 -7.11 -11.56 -4.24
C ASN A 101 -8.29 -10.58 -4.43
N LEU A 102 -8.16 -9.31 -4.04
CA LEU A 102 -9.27 -8.35 -4.15
C LEU A 102 -9.71 -8.07 -5.59
N LEU A 103 -8.80 -8.19 -6.56
CA LEU A 103 -9.16 -8.08 -7.98
C LEU A 103 -9.99 -9.28 -8.42
N THR A 104 -9.74 -10.47 -7.87
CA THR A 104 -10.58 -11.65 -8.12
C THR A 104 -12.01 -11.43 -7.62
N VAL A 105 -12.16 -10.94 -6.38
CA VAL A 105 -13.49 -10.60 -5.81
C VAL A 105 -14.23 -9.57 -6.67
N SER A 106 -13.54 -8.50 -7.07
CA SER A 106 -14.10 -7.47 -7.95
C SER A 106 -14.58 -8.05 -9.29
N ARG A 107 -13.82 -8.98 -9.87
CA ARG A 107 -14.14 -9.63 -11.15
C ARG A 107 -15.39 -10.50 -11.03
N ASP A 108 -15.46 -11.29 -9.96
CA ASP A 108 -16.54 -12.25 -9.72
C ASP A 108 -17.87 -11.55 -9.44
N LEU A 109 -17.83 -10.53 -8.58
CA LEU A 109 -19.00 -9.72 -8.23
C LEU A 109 -19.31 -8.61 -9.25
N LYS A 110 -18.39 -8.34 -10.20
CA LYS A 110 -18.46 -7.24 -11.17
C LYS A 110 -18.57 -5.86 -10.52
N LEU A 111 -17.96 -5.70 -9.34
CA LEU A 111 -17.98 -4.49 -8.55
C LEU A 111 -16.76 -3.62 -8.80
N ASN A 112 -16.91 -2.32 -8.56
CA ASN A 112 -15.84 -1.34 -8.63
C ASN A 112 -15.64 -0.70 -7.27
N PHE A 113 -14.40 -0.35 -6.95
CA PHE A 113 -14.09 0.38 -5.72
C PHE A 113 -12.80 1.18 -5.87
N GLU A 114 -12.72 2.28 -5.14
CA GLU A 114 -11.46 2.96 -4.87
C GLU A 114 -10.75 2.22 -3.73
N ILE A 115 -9.43 2.06 -3.84
CA ILE A 115 -8.58 1.58 -2.76
C ILE A 115 -7.69 2.71 -2.29
N ILE A 116 -7.67 2.88 -0.97
CA ILE A 116 -6.93 3.92 -0.27
C ILE A 116 -6.05 3.25 0.77
N TYR A 117 -4.80 3.65 0.78
CA TYR A 117 -3.80 3.22 1.75
C TYR A 117 -3.06 4.44 2.27
N ASN A 118 -2.94 4.52 3.60
CA ASN A 118 -2.12 5.51 4.27
C ASN A 118 -1.29 4.80 5.34
N GLN A 119 0.02 4.81 5.16
CA GLN A 119 0.94 4.12 6.04
C GLN A 119 1.20 4.92 7.31
N GLU A 120 1.01 4.27 8.45
CA GLU A 120 1.39 4.82 9.75
C GLU A 120 2.90 5.15 9.79
N TYR A 121 3.27 6.21 10.51
CA TYR A 121 4.65 6.72 10.71
C TYR A 121 5.33 7.34 9.49
N THR A 122 5.26 6.73 8.32
CA THR A 122 5.98 7.22 7.12
C THR A 122 5.15 8.17 6.28
N GLY A 123 3.82 8.10 6.37
CA GLY A 123 2.91 8.87 5.52
C GLY A 123 2.96 8.45 4.05
N ILE A 124 3.38 7.21 3.74
CA ILE A 124 3.28 6.69 2.37
C ILE A 124 1.80 6.54 2.02
N GLU A 125 1.39 7.14 0.91
CA GLU A 125 0.02 7.14 0.46
C GLU A 125 -0.12 6.39 -0.85
N PHE A 126 -1.17 5.58 -0.97
CA PHE A 126 -1.57 4.99 -2.23
C PHE A 126 -3.06 5.14 -2.47
N THR A 127 -3.39 5.46 -3.71
CA THR A 127 -4.75 5.48 -4.22
C THR A 127 -4.81 4.71 -5.53
N GLY A 128 -5.87 3.94 -5.74
CA GLY A 128 -6.14 3.26 -7.01
C GLY A 128 -7.63 3.04 -7.21
N MET A 129 -8.03 2.84 -8.46
CA MET A 129 -9.41 2.52 -8.81
C MET A 129 -9.46 1.11 -9.37
N VAL A 130 -10.20 0.22 -8.72
CA VAL A 130 -10.44 -1.13 -9.22
C VAL A 130 -11.72 -1.11 -10.06
N HIS A 131 -11.60 -1.54 -11.31
CA HIS A 131 -12.73 -1.70 -12.22
C HIS A 131 -12.80 -3.15 -12.71
N ARG A 132 -13.79 -3.91 -12.25
CA ARG A 132 -14.06 -5.30 -12.69
C ARG A 132 -12.82 -6.21 -12.68
N GLY A 133 -12.03 -6.13 -11.61
CA GLY A 133 -10.83 -6.93 -11.41
C GLY A 133 -9.57 -6.41 -12.10
N GLU A 134 -9.57 -5.15 -12.53
CA GLU A 134 -8.38 -4.45 -13.03
C GLU A 134 -8.05 -3.25 -12.17
N LEU A 135 -6.78 -3.09 -11.78
CA LEU A 135 -6.29 -1.94 -11.03
C LEU A 135 -5.88 -0.80 -11.99
N LEU A 136 -6.72 0.23 -12.04
CA LEU A 136 -6.58 1.43 -12.85
C LEU A 136 -6.25 2.66 -11.99
N SER A 137 -5.83 3.75 -12.62
CA SER A 137 -5.61 5.06 -11.98
C SER A 137 -4.82 5.01 -10.67
N ARG A 138 -3.82 4.12 -10.61
CA ARG A 138 -3.05 3.84 -9.40
C ARG A 138 -1.87 4.80 -9.24
N GLN A 139 -1.60 5.19 -8.02
CA GLN A 139 -0.47 6.04 -7.67
C GLN A 139 -0.04 5.75 -6.24
N CYS A 140 1.24 5.43 -6.05
CA CYS A 140 1.86 5.35 -4.73
C CYS A 140 2.87 6.49 -4.57
N VAL A 141 2.72 7.29 -3.52
CA VAL A 141 3.53 8.48 -3.24
C VAL A 141 4.34 8.24 -1.97
N VAL A 142 5.66 8.39 -2.10
CA VAL A 142 6.61 8.30 -0.99
C VAL A 142 7.30 9.65 -0.85
N GLU A 143 6.94 10.42 0.16
CA GLU A 143 7.60 11.68 0.48
C GLU A 143 8.83 11.43 1.36
N VAL A 144 10.02 11.58 0.78
CA VAL A 144 11.28 11.30 1.46
C VAL A 144 11.85 12.55 2.10
N ALA A 145 11.89 12.56 3.43
CA ALA A 145 12.50 13.65 4.18
C ALA A 145 14.02 13.73 3.89
N SER A 146 14.50 14.89 3.44
CA SER A 146 15.92 15.07 3.10
C SER A 146 16.87 14.96 4.31
N VAL A 147 16.35 15.18 5.52
CA VAL A 147 17.14 15.22 6.77
C VAL A 147 17.19 13.85 7.45
N ILE A 148 16.09 13.10 7.42
CA ILE A 148 15.94 11.79 8.05
C ILE A 148 15.23 10.84 7.06
N PRO A 149 15.90 10.40 5.98
CA PRO A 149 15.27 9.61 4.92
C PRO A 149 14.66 8.29 5.41
N GLU A 150 15.29 7.64 6.39
CA GLU A 150 14.83 6.38 6.95
C GLU A 150 13.44 6.46 7.61
N LEU A 151 13.02 7.64 8.07
CA LEU A 151 11.67 7.86 8.59
C LEU A 151 10.61 7.61 7.49
N SER A 152 10.89 8.10 6.29
CA SER A 152 10.00 7.96 5.13
C SER A 152 10.14 6.62 4.43
N LEU A 153 11.36 6.05 4.41
CA LEU A 153 11.69 4.87 3.62
C LEU A 153 11.49 3.55 4.38
N GLY A 154 11.41 3.60 5.71
CA GLY A 154 11.32 2.40 6.55
C GLY A 154 10.13 1.50 6.20
N GLY A 155 9.03 2.09 5.73
CA GLY A 155 7.80 1.38 5.41
C GLY A 155 7.70 0.85 3.98
N LEU A 156 8.73 1.02 3.14
CA LEU A 156 8.72 0.49 1.76
C LEU A 156 8.48 -1.02 1.72
N SER A 157 8.95 -1.77 2.72
CA SER A 157 8.74 -3.22 2.84
C SER A 157 7.28 -3.64 2.92
N LYS A 158 6.38 -2.72 3.28
CA LYS A 158 4.93 -2.95 3.32
C LYS A 158 4.21 -2.51 2.05
N ILE A 159 4.92 -1.93 1.08
CA ILE A 159 4.35 -1.59 -0.22
C ILE A 159 4.53 -2.77 -1.18
N ALA A 160 5.76 -3.24 -1.32
CA ALA A 160 6.19 -4.25 -2.26
C ALA A 160 7.56 -4.83 -1.87
N ARG A 161 7.94 -5.97 -2.45
CA ARG A 161 9.17 -6.72 -2.20
C ARG A 161 10.24 -6.50 -3.26
N GLU A 162 9.84 -6.25 -4.50
CA GLU A 162 10.75 -6.11 -5.64
C GLU A 162 10.40 -4.94 -6.54
N ALA A 163 11.36 -4.52 -7.38
CA ALA A 163 11.25 -3.30 -8.19
C ALA A 163 10.04 -3.32 -9.15
N SER A 164 9.74 -4.47 -9.75
CA SER A 164 8.59 -4.68 -10.64
C SER A 164 7.27 -4.34 -9.95
N GLU A 165 7.08 -4.82 -8.72
CA GLU A 165 5.87 -4.57 -7.94
C GLU A 165 5.70 -3.07 -7.61
N PHE A 166 6.79 -2.36 -7.31
CA PHE A 166 6.74 -0.91 -7.12
C PHE A 166 6.38 -0.15 -8.40
N ASP A 167 6.94 -0.58 -9.53
CA ASP A 167 6.65 -0.02 -10.84
C ASP A 167 5.20 -0.29 -11.23
N ASP A 168 4.69 -1.49 -10.93
CA ASP A 168 3.30 -1.85 -11.12
C ASP A 168 2.39 -1.02 -10.22
N LEU A 169 2.76 -0.63 -9.01
CA LEU A 169 1.98 0.33 -8.20
C LEU A 169 2.17 1.81 -8.59
N LEU A 170 2.98 2.08 -9.63
CA LEU A 170 3.38 3.43 -10.04
C LEU A 170 3.96 4.25 -8.88
N THR A 171 4.84 3.61 -8.10
CA THR A 171 5.44 4.22 -6.91
C THR A 171 6.47 5.28 -7.26
N ARG A 172 6.31 6.47 -6.66
CA ARG A 172 7.19 7.62 -6.88
C ARG A 172 7.71 8.18 -5.55
N CYS A 173 9.03 8.30 -5.47
CA CYS A 173 9.71 8.95 -4.37
C CYS A 173 9.94 10.43 -4.68
N TYR A 174 9.52 11.32 -3.78
CA TYR A 174 9.75 12.77 -3.88
C TYR A 174 10.57 13.23 -2.70
N ILE A 175 11.73 13.85 -2.95
CA ILE A 175 12.53 14.42 -1.87
C ILE A 175 11.88 15.71 -1.40
N VAL A 176 11.50 15.76 -0.12
CA VAL A 176 10.94 16.94 0.54
C VAL A 176 12.01 17.55 1.42
N LYS A 177 12.26 18.85 1.22
CA LYS A 177 13.22 19.60 2.04
C LYS A 177 12.59 19.84 3.41
N GLY A 178 13.29 19.45 4.48
CA GLY A 178 12.90 19.83 5.83
C GLY A 178 12.90 21.37 5.96
N THR A 179 11.82 21.92 6.50
CA THR A 179 11.82 23.34 6.92
C THR A 179 12.55 23.40 8.26
N PRO A 180 13.65 24.14 8.40
CA PRO A 180 14.27 24.34 9.70
C PRO A 180 13.25 25.03 10.61
N LEU A 181 12.94 24.42 11.75
CA LEU A 181 12.21 25.09 12.82
C LEU A 181 13.15 26.16 13.38
N LEU A 182 12.89 27.42 13.04
CA LEU A 182 13.57 28.60 13.58
C LEU A 182 13.17 28.80 15.05
#